data_AF-A0A1C6E4T4-F1
#
_entry.id   AF-A0A1C6E4T4-F1
#
_cell.length_a   1.000
_cell.length_b   1.000
_cell.length_c   1.000
_cell.angle_alpha   90.00
_cell.angle_beta   90.00
_cell.angle_gamma   90.00
#
_symmetry.space_group_name_H-M   'P 1'
#
loop_
_entity.id
_entity.type
_entity.pdbx_description
1 polymer ?
#
loop_
_entity_poly.entity_id
_entity_poly.type
_entity_poly.pdbx_seq_one_letter_code
_entity_poly.pdbx_strand_id
1 'polypeptide(L)'
;MTKSARIQEGVVEFLADGCPHTVQEIKSFLQQVGISDYSEGQFSGSINTLLRNQSIKKIDRGIYKINQNFGGKTFMKTCFVVSPIGDVGSEIRINADKLFKYIISPVCKSCGFEPVRVDQINDSDSITQTIIDKLLSSELVIADISGHNPNVFYEMGYRKCTDKPIIHLKKKGESIPFDVNTVRTFEYDLTDLDNVEETKKRLEQTIETFSFENQDDTLGQDEEANKQPFTQGILTMLYQIQDSITELKEQVNKKDTETIQAIMQTSLNNVKKEESADAIMMKMLLPELIKNPESFQNLMQIAEIANKSKK
;
A
#
# COMPACT_ATOMS: atom_id res chain seq x y z
N MET A 1 -30.61 9.19 -11.79
CA MET A 1 -30.46 9.57 -10.37
C MET A 1 -31.84 9.61 -9.71
N THR A 2 -32.01 9.09 -8.49
CA THR A 2 -33.33 9.09 -7.82
C THR A 2 -33.70 10.49 -7.31
N LYS A 3 -35.00 10.78 -7.13
CA LYS A 3 -35.44 12.10 -6.61
C LYS A 3 -34.80 12.43 -5.26
N SER A 4 -34.69 11.45 -4.36
CA SER A 4 -34.05 11.64 -3.05
C SER A 4 -32.55 11.92 -3.15
N ALA A 5 -31.83 11.29 -4.09
CA ALA A 5 -30.40 11.56 -4.30
C ALA A 5 -30.15 12.99 -4.78
N ARG A 6 -30.97 13.50 -5.71
CA ARG A 6 -30.90 14.89 -6.18
C ARG A 6 -31.15 15.90 -5.05
N ILE A 7 -32.12 15.62 -4.17
CA ILE A 7 -32.38 16.47 -3.00
C ILE A 7 -31.17 16.45 -2.05
N GLN A 8 -30.60 15.28 -1.78
CA GLN A 8 -29.44 15.16 -0.89
C GLN A 8 -28.23 15.94 -1.41
N GLU A 9 -27.94 15.82 -2.71
CA GLU A 9 -26.85 16.54 -3.37
C GLU A 9 -27.05 18.05 -3.29
N GLY A 10 -28.21 18.57 -3.70
CA GLY A 10 -28.49 20.01 -3.63
C GLY A 10 -28.52 20.57 -2.20
N VAL A 11 -28.91 19.77 -1.20
CA VAL A 11 -28.82 20.18 0.21
C VAL A 11 -27.36 20.29 0.66
N VAL A 12 -26.52 19.32 0.28
CA VAL A 12 -25.09 19.34 0.64
C VAL A 12 -24.37 20.49 -0.07
N GLU A 13 -24.66 20.71 -1.35
CA GLU A 13 -24.14 21.84 -2.13
C GLU A 13 -24.47 23.18 -1.48
N PHE A 14 -25.74 23.38 -1.10
CA PHE A 14 -26.16 24.64 -0.46
C PHE A 14 -25.48 24.88 0.89
N LEU A 15 -25.34 23.83 1.70
CA LEU A 15 -24.73 23.92 3.03
C LEU A 15 -23.20 23.93 3.00
N ALA A 16 -22.58 23.81 1.81
CA ALA A 16 -21.12 23.74 1.64
C ALA A 16 -20.42 25.05 2.05
N ASP A 17 -21.14 26.16 2.19
CA ASP A 17 -20.64 27.42 2.72
C ASP A 17 -20.23 27.35 4.22
N GLY A 18 -20.57 26.25 4.89
CA GLY A 18 -20.23 26.01 6.28
C GLY A 18 -21.11 26.77 7.27
N CYS A 19 -22.14 27.50 6.83
CA CYS A 19 -23.04 28.27 7.67
C CYS A 19 -24.28 27.44 8.08
N PRO A 20 -24.92 27.75 9.21
CA PRO A 20 -26.23 27.20 9.53
C PRO A 20 -27.32 27.84 8.65
N HIS A 21 -28.14 27.01 8.02
CA HIS A 21 -29.28 27.44 7.21
C HIS A 21 -30.59 26.80 7.67
N THR A 22 -31.67 27.54 7.45
CA THR A 22 -33.04 27.11 7.69
C THR A 22 -33.54 26.18 6.58
N VAL A 23 -34.53 25.35 6.90
CA VAL A 23 -35.25 24.54 5.91
C VAL A 23 -35.80 25.37 4.75
N GLN A 24 -36.25 26.60 5.03
CA GLN A 24 -36.85 27.46 4.01
C GLN A 24 -35.80 27.97 3.01
N GLU A 25 -34.60 28.32 3.48
CA GLU A 25 -33.48 28.70 2.62
C GLU A 25 -33.04 27.53 1.74
N ILE A 26 -32.87 26.34 2.33
CA ILE A 26 -32.52 25.10 1.61
C ILE A 26 -33.54 24.81 0.51
N LYS A 27 -34.84 24.85 0.82
CA LYS A 27 -35.91 24.61 -0.17
C LYS A 27 -35.94 25.67 -1.27
N SER A 28 -35.67 26.93 -0.92
CA SER A 28 -35.63 28.03 -1.90
C SER A 28 -34.49 27.83 -2.89
N PHE A 29 -33.31 27.40 -2.40
CA PHE A 29 -32.19 27.04 -3.26
C PHE A 29 -32.52 25.85 -4.17
N LEU A 30 -33.06 24.76 -3.62
CA LEU A 30 -33.46 23.59 -4.41
C LEU A 30 -34.41 23.97 -5.54
N GLN A 31 -35.36 24.87 -5.29
CA GLN A 31 -36.25 25.40 -6.33
C GLN A 31 -35.49 26.21 -7.41
N GLN A 32 -34.52 27.04 -7.02
CA GLN A 32 -33.70 27.82 -7.96
C GLN A 32 -32.88 26.92 -8.89
N VAL A 33 -32.35 25.80 -8.38
CA VAL A 33 -31.58 24.82 -9.17
C VAL A 33 -32.46 23.77 -9.88
N GLY A 34 -33.78 23.99 -9.95
CA GLY A 34 -34.71 23.14 -10.69
C GLY A 34 -35.05 21.81 -10.00
N ILE A 35 -34.80 21.70 -8.70
CA ILE A 35 -35.18 20.57 -7.85
C ILE A 35 -36.43 20.97 -7.06
N SER A 36 -37.60 20.95 -7.69
CA SER A 36 -38.87 21.36 -7.07
C SER A 36 -39.95 20.27 -7.05
N ASP A 37 -39.76 19.19 -7.80
CA ASP A 37 -40.73 18.09 -7.95
C ASP A 37 -40.52 17.00 -6.88
N TYR A 38 -40.70 17.38 -5.61
CA TYR A 38 -40.65 16.45 -4.47
C TYR A 38 -41.74 16.74 -3.42
N SER A 39 -42.11 15.71 -2.67
CA SER A 39 -43.01 15.85 -1.51
C SER A 39 -42.27 16.26 -0.24
N GLU A 40 -42.99 16.84 0.73
CA GLU A 40 -42.44 17.14 2.06
C GLU A 40 -41.86 15.90 2.76
N GLY A 41 -42.44 14.72 2.52
CA GLY A 41 -41.92 13.45 3.01
C GLY A 41 -40.58 13.06 2.37
N GLN A 42 -40.41 13.32 1.07
CA GLN A 42 -39.14 13.06 0.35
C GLN A 42 -38.02 14.01 0.81
N PHE A 43 -38.34 15.29 1.03
CA PHE A 43 -37.40 16.24 1.59
C PHE A 43 -36.98 15.85 3.00
N SER A 44 -37.95 15.58 3.87
CA SER A 44 -37.70 15.18 5.27
C SER A 44 -36.90 13.87 5.34
N GLY A 45 -37.21 12.90 4.47
CA GLY A 45 -36.46 11.66 4.35
C GLY A 45 -35.01 11.91 3.93
N SER A 46 -34.77 12.80 2.98
CA SER A 46 -33.42 13.17 2.51
C SER A 46 -32.60 13.85 3.60
N ILE A 47 -33.21 14.78 4.36
CA ILE A 47 -32.57 15.40 5.53
C ILE A 47 -32.24 14.36 6.61
N ASN A 48 -33.15 13.42 6.89
CA ASN A 48 -32.91 12.36 7.86
C ASN A 48 -31.76 11.43 7.42
N THR A 49 -31.66 11.11 6.12
CA THR A 49 -30.53 10.36 5.58
C THR A 49 -29.21 11.11 5.77
N LEU A 50 -29.17 12.42 5.47
CA LEU A 50 -27.99 13.27 5.65
C LEU A 50 -27.58 13.46 7.13
N LEU A 51 -28.53 13.42 8.05
CA LEU A 51 -28.25 13.39 9.49
C LEU A 51 -27.69 12.03 9.93
N ARG A 52 -28.29 10.93 9.44
CA ARG A 52 -27.90 9.56 9.77
C ARG A 52 -26.46 9.26 9.32
N ASN A 53 -26.09 9.69 8.12
CA ASN A 53 -24.74 9.51 7.58
C ASN A 53 -23.75 10.61 8.02
N GLN A 54 -24.18 11.51 8.91
CA GLN A 54 -23.37 12.60 9.48
C GLN A 54 -22.83 13.64 8.48
N SER A 55 -23.39 13.72 7.26
CA SER A 55 -23.05 14.75 6.27
C SER A 55 -23.44 16.14 6.77
N ILE A 56 -24.57 16.23 7.47
CA ILE A 56 -25.06 17.46 8.10
C ILE A 56 -25.33 17.23 9.58
N LYS A 57 -25.34 18.32 10.35
CA LYS A 57 -25.76 18.34 11.75
C LYS A 57 -26.90 19.31 11.95
N LYS A 58 -27.82 18.96 12.85
CA LYS A 58 -28.89 19.83 13.28
C LYS A 58 -28.36 20.79 14.35
N ILE A 59 -28.47 22.08 14.10
CA ILE A 59 -28.06 23.14 15.04
C ILE A 59 -29.24 23.55 15.91
N ASP A 60 -30.42 23.69 15.31
CA ASP A 60 -31.65 24.04 16.00
C ASP A 60 -32.87 23.49 15.23
N ARG A 61 -34.09 23.81 15.69
CA ARG A 61 -35.36 23.42 15.11
C ARG A 61 -35.47 23.94 13.67
N GLY A 62 -35.24 23.04 12.71
CA GLY A 62 -35.27 23.37 11.28
C GLY A 62 -34.03 24.12 10.80
N ILE A 63 -32.95 24.13 11.57
CA ILE A 63 -31.67 24.73 11.19
C ILE A 63 -30.60 23.64 11.10
N TYR A 64 -29.95 23.56 9.94
CA TYR A 64 -28.97 22.55 9.61
C TYR A 64 -27.67 23.22 9.17
N LYS A 65 -26.55 22.60 9.49
CA LYS A 65 -25.23 23.02 9.06
C LYS A 65 -24.50 21.80 8.54
N ILE A 66 -23.69 21.95 7.51
CA ILE A 66 -22.81 20.87 7.08
C ILE A 66 -21.85 20.49 8.21
N ASN A 67 -21.58 19.21 8.40
CA ASN A 67 -20.58 18.82 9.37
C ASN A 67 -19.21 19.28 8.84
N GLN A 68 -18.32 19.87 9.67
CA GLN A 68 -17.03 20.41 9.19
C GLN A 68 -16.08 19.34 8.65
N ASN A 69 -16.40 18.06 8.84
CA ASN A 69 -15.78 16.95 8.11
C ASN A 69 -16.18 16.89 6.62
N PHE A 70 -17.01 17.82 6.16
CA PHE A 70 -17.58 17.92 4.82
C PHE A 70 -17.50 19.33 4.20
N GLY A 71 -16.80 20.29 4.82
CA GLY A 71 -16.71 21.66 4.29
C GLY A 71 -15.66 22.50 5.00
N GLY A 72 -14.45 22.53 4.44
CA GLY A 72 -13.27 23.19 5.01
C GLY A 72 -11.92 22.58 4.58
N LYS A 73 -11.97 21.60 3.69
CA LYS A 73 -10.98 21.13 2.71
C LYS A 73 -11.83 20.32 1.73
N THR A 74 -11.40 20.20 0.48
CA THR A 74 -11.90 19.25 -0.52
C THR A 74 -12.56 18.03 0.12
N PHE A 75 -13.77 17.63 -0.31
CA PHE A 75 -14.37 16.33 0.06
C PHE A 75 -13.26 15.29 0.15
N MET A 76 -13.01 14.74 1.35
CA MET A 76 -11.98 13.72 1.46
C MET A 76 -12.44 12.53 0.61
N LYS A 77 -11.67 12.24 -0.43
CA LYS A 77 -11.98 11.17 -1.37
C LYS A 77 -12.01 9.85 -0.60
N THR A 78 -12.86 8.92 -0.98
CA THR A 78 -12.93 7.63 -0.31
C THR A 78 -11.82 6.71 -0.82
N CYS A 79 -11.05 6.15 0.10
CA CYS A 79 -10.19 5.00 -0.18
C CYS A 79 -10.82 3.75 0.43
N PHE A 80 -11.38 2.87 -0.41
CA PHE A 80 -11.90 1.60 0.08
C PHE A 80 -10.78 0.59 0.23
N VAL A 81 -10.72 -0.05 1.40
CA VAL A 81 -9.69 -1.02 1.76
C VAL A 81 -10.28 -2.42 1.67
N VAL A 82 -9.74 -3.18 0.74
CA VAL A 82 -10.00 -4.61 0.57
C VAL A 82 -8.92 -5.35 1.33
N SER A 83 -9.31 -6.21 2.27
CA SER A 83 -8.34 -6.97 3.07
C SER A 83 -8.93 -8.31 3.52
N PRO A 84 -8.09 -9.31 3.80
CA PRO A 84 -8.56 -10.59 4.32
C PRO A 84 -9.35 -10.42 5.62
N ILE A 85 -10.55 -10.99 5.66
CA ILE A 85 -11.35 -11.07 6.90
C ILE A 85 -11.05 -12.41 7.55
N GLY A 86 -10.16 -12.38 8.56
CA GLY A 86 -9.89 -13.54 9.41
C GLY A 86 -10.74 -13.54 10.69
N ASP A 87 -10.76 -14.68 11.37
CA ASP A 87 -11.39 -14.82 12.69
C ASP A 87 -10.74 -13.90 13.72
N VAL A 88 -11.49 -13.53 14.75
CA VAL A 88 -11.00 -12.69 15.85
C VAL A 88 -9.79 -13.35 16.51
N GLY A 89 -8.67 -12.63 16.58
CA GLY A 89 -7.42 -13.12 17.16
C GLY A 89 -6.56 -13.98 16.23
N SER A 90 -7.01 -14.28 15.01
CA SER A 90 -6.18 -14.95 14.00
C SER A 90 -5.02 -14.07 13.54
N GLU A 91 -3.93 -14.68 13.09
CA GLU A 91 -2.80 -13.94 12.50
C GLU A 91 -3.22 -13.10 11.30
N ILE A 92 -4.15 -13.61 10.48
CA ILE A 92 -4.74 -12.90 9.34
C ILE A 92 -5.39 -11.60 9.81
N ARG A 93 -6.24 -11.69 10.85
CA ARG A 93 -6.95 -10.52 11.40
C ARG A 93 -5.98 -9.52 12.02
N ILE A 94 -5.04 -10.00 12.82
CA ILE A 94 -4.01 -9.16 13.46
C ILE A 94 -3.17 -8.42 12.42
N ASN A 95 -2.76 -9.13 11.36
CA ASN A 95 -1.99 -8.54 10.28
C ASN A 95 -2.79 -7.47 9.52
N ALA A 96 -4.03 -7.77 9.12
CA ALA A 96 -4.91 -6.82 8.43
C ALA A 96 -5.19 -5.58 9.28
N ASP A 97 -5.43 -5.74 10.59
CA ASP A 97 -5.67 -4.63 11.51
C ASP A 97 -4.42 -3.76 11.71
N LYS A 98 -3.24 -4.37 11.83
CA LYS A 98 -1.97 -3.63 11.92
C LYS A 98 -1.65 -2.90 10.62
N LEU A 99 -1.82 -3.55 9.46
CA LEU A 99 -1.60 -2.94 8.15
C LEU A 99 -2.51 -1.72 7.96
N PHE A 100 -3.81 -1.87 8.26
CA PHE A 100 -4.77 -0.79 8.19
C PHE A 100 -4.39 0.38 9.10
N LYS A 101 -4.05 0.08 10.36
CA LYS A 101 -3.75 1.11 11.38
C LYS A 101 -2.43 1.84 11.13
N TYR A 102 -1.37 1.13 10.77
CA TYR A 102 -0.02 1.68 10.78
C TYR A 102 0.46 2.13 9.41
N ILE A 103 -0.11 1.64 8.31
CA ILE A 103 0.29 2.03 6.95
C ILE A 103 -0.86 2.71 6.22
N ILE A 104 -1.96 2.00 6.00
CA ILE A 104 -3.02 2.48 5.10
C ILE A 104 -3.70 3.73 5.64
N SER A 105 -4.15 3.73 6.89
CA SER A 105 -4.91 4.86 7.45
C SER A 105 -4.09 6.15 7.52
N PRO A 106 -2.83 6.15 7.99
CA PRO A 106 -1.97 7.34 7.95
C PRO A 106 -1.76 7.89 6.54
N VAL A 107 -1.45 7.02 5.57
CA VAL A 107 -1.20 7.41 4.17
C VAL A 107 -2.45 7.97 3.50
N CYS A 108 -3.60 7.32 3.68
CA CYS A 108 -4.85 7.84 3.11
C CYS A 108 -5.13 9.25 3.67
N LYS A 109 -5.01 9.43 4.99
CA LYS A 109 -5.27 10.72 5.63
C LYS A 109 -4.31 11.82 5.20
N SER A 110 -3.01 11.52 5.04
CA SER A 110 -2.04 12.49 4.54
C SER A 110 -2.34 12.90 3.09
N CYS A 111 -2.80 11.96 2.27
CA CYS A 111 -3.22 12.21 0.87
C CYS A 111 -4.64 12.77 0.71
N GLY A 112 -5.36 13.09 1.80
CA GLY A 112 -6.71 13.65 1.72
C GLY A 112 -7.81 12.63 1.41
N PHE A 113 -7.58 11.34 1.71
CA PHE A 113 -8.53 10.25 1.59
C PHE A 113 -9.06 9.77 2.94
N GLU A 114 -10.35 9.46 3.00
CA GLU A 114 -10.94 8.73 4.13
C GLU A 114 -10.84 7.20 3.86
N PRO A 115 -10.06 6.46 4.67
CA PRO A 115 -9.93 5.01 4.52
C PRO A 115 -11.15 4.29 5.09
N VAL A 116 -11.82 3.48 4.28
CA VAL A 116 -13.02 2.73 4.67
C VAL A 116 -12.79 1.24 4.50
N ARG A 117 -13.07 0.44 5.54
CA ARG A 117 -13.02 -1.03 5.48
C ARG A 117 -14.40 -1.59 5.83
N VAL A 118 -14.84 -2.65 5.14
CA VAL A 118 -16.23 -3.13 5.21
C VAL A 118 -16.67 -3.51 6.63
N ASP A 119 -15.79 -4.09 7.44
CA ASP A 119 -16.08 -4.50 8.82
C ASP A 119 -16.26 -3.32 9.79
N GLN A 120 -15.93 -2.09 9.37
CA GLN A 120 -16.17 -0.86 10.12
C GLN A 120 -17.49 -0.19 9.74
N ILE A 121 -18.18 -0.68 8.72
CA ILE A 121 -19.45 -0.14 8.25
C ILE A 121 -20.58 -0.85 8.99
N ASN A 122 -21.30 -0.10 9.83
CA ASN A 122 -22.55 -0.57 10.43
C ASN A 122 -23.72 -0.25 9.48
N ASP A 123 -23.95 -1.10 8.48
CA ASP A 123 -25.09 -0.97 7.56
C ASP A 123 -26.13 -2.08 7.73
N SER A 124 -27.39 -1.77 7.41
CA SER A 124 -28.50 -2.74 7.41
C SER A 124 -28.57 -3.58 6.14
N ASP A 125 -27.86 -3.15 5.10
CA ASP A 125 -27.82 -3.80 3.79
C ASP A 125 -26.92 -5.04 3.80
N SER A 126 -27.06 -5.89 2.77
CA SER A 126 -26.18 -7.04 2.60
C SER A 126 -24.73 -6.57 2.48
N ILE A 127 -23.83 -7.13 3.30
CA ILE A 127 -22.39 -6.86 3.29
C ILE A 127 -21.84 -6.93 1.85
N THR A 128 -22.30 -7.89 1.06
CA THR A 128 -21.91 -8.04 -0.35
C THR A 128 -22.29 -6.83 -1.20
N GLN A 129 -23.50 -6.28 -1.02
CA GLN A 129 -23.93 -5.10 -1.75
C GLN A 129 -23.10 -3.87 -1.34
N THR A 130 -22.86 -3.70 -0.04
CA THR A 130 -21.99 -2.63 0.47
C THR A 130 -20.59 -2.70 -0.13
N ILE A 131 -20.01 -3.91 -0.23
CA ILE A 131 -18.70 -4.11 -0.87
C ILE A 131 -18.74 -3.68 -2.33
N ILE A 132 -19.71 -4.18 -3.11
CA ILE A 132 -19.87 -3.84 -4.53
C ILE A 132 -20.00 -2.33 -4.72
N ASP A 133 -20.88 -1.69 -3.94
CA ASP A 133 -21.12 -0.25 -4.02
C ASP A 133 -19.84 0.54 -3.71
N LYS A 134 -19.04 0.10 -2.73
CA LYS A 134 -17.75 0.72 -2.41
C LYS A 134 -16.69 0.49 -3.48
N LEU A 135 -16.63 -0.69 -4.08
CA LEU A 135 -15.73 -0.98 -5.20
C LEU A 135 -16.05 -0.11 -6.43
N LEU A 136 -17.33 0.20 -6.67
CA LEU A 136 -17.76 1.07 -7.77
C LEU A 136 -17.56 2.56 -7.46
N SER A 137 -17.96 3.01 -6.27
CA SER A 137 -18.03 4.43 -5.94
C SER A 137 -16.68 5.02 -5.54
N SER A 138 -15.85 4.30 -4.78
CA SER A 138 -14.62 4.85 -4.20
C SER A 138 -13.62 5.29 -5.25
N GLU A 139 -13.00 6.45 -5.02
CA GLU A 139 -11.99 7.05 -5.89
C GLU A 139 -10.73 6.19 -5.93
N LEU A 140 -10.34 5.62 -4.79
CA LEU A 140 -9.19 4.72 -4.67
C LEU A 140 -9.59 3.39 -4.00
N VAL A 141 -8.96 2.30 -4.44
CA VAL A 141 -8.98 1.03 -3.71
C VAL A 141 -7.55 0.63 -3.33
N ILE A 142 -7.35 0.20 -2.09
CA ILE A 142 -6.10 -0.45 -1.66
C ILE A 142 -6.45 -1.89 -1.27
N ALA A 143 -5.83 -2.86 -1.91
CA ALA A 143 -6.09 -4.28 -1.71
C ALA A 143 -4.89 -4.98 -1.07
N ASP A 144 -5.07 -5.56 0.11
CA ASP A 144 -4.10 -6.45 0.76
C ASP A 144 -4.30 -7.88 0.26
N ILE A 145 -3.45 -8.31 -0.67
CA ILE A 145 -3.51 -9.65 -1.29
C ILE A 145 -2.71 -10.71 -0.52
N SER A 146 -2.23 -10.37 0.69
CA SER A 146 -1.43 -11.27 1.51
C SER A 146 -2.21 -12.54 1.88
N GLY A 147 -1.52 -13.67 1.95
CA GLY A 147 -2.11 -14.98 2.27
C GLY A 147 -3.10 -15.50 1.22
N HIS A 148 -3.13 -14.91 0.02
CA HIS A 148 -3.89 -15.38 -1.14
C HIS A 148 -5.40 -15.54 -0.90
N ASN A 149 -6.01 -14.62 -0.15
CA ASN A 149 -7.44 -14.71 0.15
C ASN A 149 -8.30 -14.66 -1.13
N PRO A 150 -9.10 -15.70 -1.44
CA PRO A 150 -9.91 -15.75 -2.67
C PRO A 150 -10.92 -14.61 -2.81
N ASN A 151 -11.48 -14.13 -1.70
CA ASN A 151 -12.46 -13.04 -1.72
C ASN A 151 -11.79 -11.72 -2.11
N VAL A 152 -10.58 -11.48 -1.60
CA VAL A 152 -9.79 -10.30 -2.00
C VAL A 152 -9.50 -10.32 -3.50
N PHE A 153 -9.11 -11.47 -4.06
CA PHE A 153 -8.88 -11.57 -5.51
C PHE A 153 -10.15 -11.34 -6.32
N TYR A 154 -11.31 -11.81 -5.85
CA TYR A 154 -12.59 -11.54 -6.47
C TYR A 154 -12.91 -10.04 -6.50
N GLU A 155 -12.78 -9.36 -5.37
CA GLU A 155 -13.03 -7.92 -5.24
C GLU A 155 -12.05 -7.08 -6.06
N MET A 156 -10.77 -7.47 -6.10
CA MET A 156 -9.74 -6.88 -6.94
C MET A 156 -10.08 -7.02 -8.42
N GLY A 157 -10.51 -8.21 -8.84
CA GLY A 157 -10.97 -8.47 -10.22
C GLY A 157 -12.17 -7.63 -10.60
N TYR A 158 -13.15 -7.49 -9.68
CA TYR A 158 -14.32 -6.63 -9.88
C TYR A 158 -13.92 -5.16 -10.03
N ARG A 159 -13.03 -4.66 -9.17
CA ARG A 159 -12.52 -3.28 -9.23
C ARG A 159 -11.79 -2.99 -10.54
N LYS A 160 -11.05 -3.96 -11.08
CA LYS A 160 -10.30 -3.80 -12.33
C LYS A 160 -11.19 -3.40 -13.51
N CYS A 161 -12.47 -3.77 -13.49
CA CYS A 161 -13.45 -3.44 -14.52
C CYS A 161 -13.96 -1.99 -14.45
N THR A 162 -13.59 -1.21 -13.43
CA THR A 162 -14.14 0.14 -13.20
C THR A 162 -13.26 1.28 -13.74
N ASP A 163 -12.09 0.97 -14.31
CA ASP A 163 -11.05 1.90 -14.75
C ASP A 163 -10.56 2.93 -13.71
N LYS A 164 -11.03 2.84 -12.46
CA LYS A 164 -10.58 3.66 -11.35
C LYS A 164 -9.37 3.02 -10.66
N PRO A 165 -8.48 3.82 -10.04
CA PRO A 165 -7.21 3.34 -9.52
C PRO A 165 -7.36 2.31 -8.39
N ILE A 166 -6.44 1.35 -8.38
CA ILE A 166 -6.26 0.31 -7.37
C ILE A 166 -4.76 0.13 -7.08
N ILE A 167 -4.40 0.03 -5.81
CA ILE A 167 -3.05 -0.29 -5.33
C ILE A 167 -3.08 -1.66 -4.67
N HIS A 168 -2.11 -2.53 -4.99
CA HIS A 168 -1.95 -3.82 -4.35
C HIS A 168 -0.86 -3.78 -3.30
N LEU A 169 -1.12 -4.39 -2.14
CA LEU A 169 -0.17 -4.61 -1.05
C LEU A 169 0.00 -6.10 -0.81
N LYS A 170 1.22 -6.53 -0.53
CA LYS A 170 1.51 -7.89 -0.02
C LYS A 170 2.53 -7.86 1.10
N LYS A 171 2.49 -8.86 1.97
CA LYS A 171 3.53 -9.09 2.96
C LYS A 171 4.84 -9.46 2.25
N LYS A 172 5.94 -8.88 2.72
CA LYS A 172 7.30 -9.14 2.20
C LYS A 172 7.61 -10.64 2.23
N GLY A 173 8.17 -11.14 1.14
CA GLY A 173 8.54 -12.55 0.99
C GLY A 173 7.42 -13.48 0.50
N GLU A 174 6.18 -13.00 0.34
CA GLU A 174 5.11 -13.79 -0.28
C GLU A 174 5.19 -13.75 -1.81
N SER A 175 4.97 -14.89 -2.46
CA SER A 175 4.80 -14.96 -3.91
C SER A 175 3.37 -14.56 -4.30
N ILE A 176 3.17 -14.09 -5.52
CA ILE A 176 1.85 -13.74 -6.06
C ILE A 176 1.54 -14.71 -7.21
N PRO A 177 0.29 -15.14 -7.41
CA PRO A 177 -0.10 -15.89 -8.60
C PRO A 177 0.30 -15.19 -9.90
N PHE A 178 0.70 -15.95 -10.90
CA PHE A 178 1.24 -15.42 -12.17
C PHE A 178 0.34 -14.37 -12.82
N ASP A 179 -0.98 -14.59 -12.83
CA ASP A 179 -1.96 -13.69 -13.45
C ASP A 179 -2.03 -12.30 -12.78
N VAL A 180 -1.68 -12.21 -11.49
CA VAL A 180 -1.71 -10.97 -10.72
C VAL A 180 -0.34 -10.28 -10.68
N ASN A 181 0.74 -11.03 -10.92
CA ASN A 181 2.12 -10.53 -10.87
C ASN A 181 2.46 -9.50 -11.96
N THR A 182 1.58 -9.32 -12.95
CA THR A 182 1.72 -8.29 -13.98
C THR A 182 1.38 -6.89 -13.45
N VAL A 183 0.75 -6.78 -12.28
CA VAL A 183 0.37 -5.52 -11.64
C VAL A 183 1.31 -5.22 -10.49
N ARG A 184 1.86 -3.99 -10.46
CA ARG A 184 2.73 -3.51 -9.40
C ARG A 184 2.10 -3.72 -8.03
N THR A 185 2.81 -4.43 -7.17
CA THR A 185 2.40 -4.70 -5.80
C THR A 185 3.46 -4.19 -4.84
N PHE A 186 3.05 -3.42 -3.84
CA PHE A 186 3.97 -2.93 -2.81
C PHE A 186 4.14 -3.99 -1.74
N GLU A 187 5.38 -4.21 -1.34
CA GLU A 187 5.69 -5.08 -0.22
C GLU A 187 5.70 -4.28 1.08
N TYR A 188 5.21 -4.91 2.14
CA TYR A 188 5.31 -4.36 3.49
C TYR A 188 5.83 -5.40 4.47
N ASP A 189 6.56 -4.94 5.47
CA ASP A 189 6.99 -5.70 6.62
C ASP A 189 6.65 -4.92 7.90
N LEU A 190 5.64 -5.39 8.63
CA LEU A 190 5.19 -4.75 9.88
C LEU A 190 6.14 -4.98 11.07
N THR A 191 7.19 -5.80 10.90
CA THR A 191 8.21 -6.04 11.93
C THR A 191 9.40 -5.10 11.81
N ASP A 192 9.56 -4.45 10.65
CA ASP A 192 10.62 -3.51 10.33
C ASP A 192 10.04 -2.09 10.21
N LEU A 193 10.32 -1.24 11.19
CA LEU A 193 9.79 0.12 11.24
C LEU A 193 10.32 1.01 10.11
N ASP A 194 11.54 0.77 9.65
CA ASP A 194 12.12 1.53 8.54
C ASP A 194 11.41 1.15 7.24
N ASN A 195 11.12 -0.14 7.04
CA ASN A 195 10.31 -0.60 5.91
C ASN A 195 8.88 -0.03 5.95
N VAL A 196 8.24 0.02 7.13
CA VAL A 196 6.92 0.63 7.29
C VAL A 196 6.93 2.07 6.79
N GLU A 197 7.92 2.87 7.18
CA GLU A 197 8.01 4.27 6.78
C GLU A 197 8.33 4.45 5.29
N GLU A 198 9.22 3.62 4.75
CA GLU A 198 9.52 3.58 3.32
C GLU A 198 8.26 3.25 2.50
N THR A 199 7.51 2.22 2.91
CA THR A 199 6.28 1.81 2.23
C THR A 199 5.22 2.91 2.28
N LYS A 200 5.05 3.61 3.41
CA LYS A 200 4.15 4.76 3.47
C LYS A 200 4.53 5.83 2.46
N LYS A 201 5.80 6.25 2.46
CA LYS A 201 6.29 7.31 1.56
C LYS A 201 6.08 6.93 0.09
N ARG A 202 6.35 5.68 -0.27
CA ARG A 202 6.13 5.17 -1.63
C ARG A 202 4.65 5.13 -2.00
N LEU A 203 3.77 4.79 -1.06
CA LEU A 203 2.33 4.82 -1.28
C LEU A 203 1.81 6.25 -1.45
N GLU A 204 2.26 7.19 -0.62
CA GLU A 204 1.91 8.61 -0.73
C GLU A 204 2.26 9.15 -2.12
N GLN A 205 3.51 8.95 -2.55
CA GLN A 205 3.98 9.34 -3.89
C GLN A 205 3.14 8.71 -5.00
N THR A 206 2.76 7.44 -4.85
CA THR A 206 1.94 6.74 -5.86
C THR A 206 0.54 7.33 -5.93
N ILE A 207 -0.08 7.59 -4.77
CA ILE A 207 -1.42 8.19 -4.70
C ILE A 207 -1.42 9.58 -5.33
N GLU A 208 -0.37 10.39 -5.10
CA GLU A 208 -0.22 11.70 -5.71
C GLU A 208 -0.09 11.66 -7.25
N THR A 209 0.37 10.55 -7.83
CA THR A 209 0.43 10.42 -9.30
C THR A 209 -0.94 10.23 -9.95
N PHE A 210 -1.95 9.80 -9.20
CA PHE A 210 -3.27 9.58 -9.76
C PHE A 210 -4.00 10.92 -9.95
N SER A 211 -4.47 11.17 -11.18
CA SER A 211 -5.34 12.30 -11.47
C SER A 211 -6.77 11.92 -11.11
N PHE A 212 -7.20 12.38 -9.94
CA PHE A 212 -8.56 12.24 -9.47
C PHE A 212 -9.35 13.50 -9.85
N GLU A 213 -9.46 13.81 -11.14
CA GLU A 213 -10.27 14.95 -11.60
C GLU A 213 -11.74 14.68 -11.26
N ASN A 214 -12.42 15.71 -10.74
CA ASN A 214 -13.87 15.70 -10.68
C ASN A 214 -14.34 15.81 -12.13
N GLN A 215 -15.18 14.89 -12.60
CA GLN A 215 -16.01 15.17 -13.76
C GLN A 215 -17.04 16.23 -13.33
N ASP A 216 -16.61 17.49 -13.24
CA ASP A 216 -17.51 18.62 -13.32
C ASP A 216 -17.97 18.72 -14.77
N ASP A 217 -19.29 18.87 -14.95
CA ASP A 217 -19.95 19.10 -16.22
C ASP A 217 -19.28 20.26 -17.00
N THR A 218 -18.50 19.93 -18.03
CA THR A 218 -18.30 20.84 -19.17
C THR A 218 -18.59 20.11 -20.47
N LEU A 219 -19.84 20.23 -20.91
CA LEU A 219 -20.20 20.18 -22.32
C LEU A 219 -19.52 21.34 -23.05
N GLY A 220 -18.51 21.06 -23.87
CA GLY A 220 -18.06 21.98 -24.91
C GLY A 220 -16.56 22.07 -25.17
N GLN A 221 -16.18 21.49 -26.31
CA GLN A 221 -15.14 21.95 -27.24
C GLN A 221 -13.64 21.72 -26.93
N ASP A 222 -13.10 20.81 -27.75
CA ASP A 222 -11.92 20.99 -28.61
C ASP A 222 -10.52 20.52 -28.12
N GLU A 223 -10.21 19.30 -28.59
CA GLU A 223 -8.97 18.79 -29.19
C GLU A 223 -7.60 18.84 -28.46
N GLU A 224 -7.41 19.49 -27.31
CA GLU A 224 -6.09 19.52 -26.65
C GLU A 224 -5.86 18.48 -25.52
N ALA A 225 -6.90 17.74 -25.11
CA ALA A 225 -6.82 16.79 -23.99
C ALA A 225 -5.99 15.51 -24.26
N ASN A 226 -5.56 15.25 -25.51
CA ASN A 226 -4.97 13.96 -25.88
C ASN A 226 -3.42 13.87 -25.75
N LYS A 227 -2.76 14.92 -25.24
CA LYS A 227 -1.30 14.88 -24.97
C LYS A 227 -0.93 14.47 -23.53
N GLN A 228 -1.81 14.72 -22.57
CA GLN A 228 -1.60 14.37 -21.16
C GLN A 228 -1.63 12.86 -20.84
N PRO A 229 -2.54 12.03 -21.41
CA PRO A 229 -2.53 10.59 -21.12
C PRO A 229 -1.27 9.89 -21.68
N PHE A 230 -0.68 10.45 -22.74
CA PHE A 230 0.57 9.94 -23.32
C PHE A 230 1.78 10.17 -22.41
N THR A 231 1.90 11.35 -21.79
CA THR A 231 2.98 11.65 -20.83
C THR A 231 2.86 10.85 -19.54
N GLN A 232 1.64 10.62 -19.05
CA GLN A 232 1.39 9.77 -17.86
C GLN A 232 1.78 8.31 -18.12
N GLY A 233 1.45 7.79 -19.31
CA GLY A 233 1.85 6.45 -19.73
C GLY A 233 3.38 6.31 -19.86
N ILE A 234 4.06 7.33 -20.39
CA ILE A 234 5.52 7.36 -20.51
C ILE A 234 6.19 7.39 -19.13
N LEU A 235 5.74 8.26 -18.21
CA LEU A 235 6.26 8.31 -16.85
C LEU A 235 6.08 6.97 -16.12
N THR A 236 4.91 6.34 -16.29
CA THR A 236 4.65 4.99 -15.74
C THR A 236 5.62 3.96 -16.31
N MET A 237 5.85 3.96 -17.63
CA MET A 237 6.84 3.09 -18.28
C MET A 237 8.28 3.37 -17.84
N LEU A 238 8.66 4.64 -17.62
CA LEU A 238 9.99 5.00 -17.14
C LEU A 238 10.22 4.50 -15.71
N TYR A 239 9.23 4.64 -14.82
CA TYR A 239 9.32 4.06 -13.49
C TYR A 239 9.34 2.53 -13.51
N GLN A 240 8.61 1.89 -14.43
CA GLN A 240 8.68 0.44 -14.63
C GLN A 240 10.08 -0.02 -15.03
N ILE A 241 10.71 0.69 -15.97
CA ILE A 241 12.09 0.40 -16.40
C ILE A 241 13.07 0.62 -15.24
N GLN A 242 12.93 1.72 -14.49
CA GLN A 242 13.77 2.02 -13.32
C GLN A 242 13.69 0.91 -12.26
N ASP A 243 12.48 0.42 -11.97
CA ASP A 243 12.26 -0.64 -10.99
C ASP A 243 12.82 -1.98 -11.48
N SER A 244 12.57 -2.35 -12.74
CA SER A 244 13.14 -3.57 -13.34
C SER A 244 14.67 -3.54 -13.34
N ILE A 245 15.30 -2.36 -13.57
CA ILE A 245 16.75 -2.21 -13.47
C ILE A 245 17.24 -2.39 -12.03
N THR A 246 16.50 -1.87 -11.05
CA THR A 246 16.84 -1.99 -9.63
C THR A 246 16.75 -3.44 -9.17
N GLU A 247 15.69 -4.13 -9.54
CA GLU A 247 15.48 -5.55 -9.25
C GLU A 247 16.53 -6.43 -9.93
N LEU A 248 16.84 -6.17 -11.21
CA LEU A 248 17.93 -6.86 -11.91
C LEU A 248 19.28 -6.64 -11.22
N LYS A 249 19.56 -5.42 -10.73
CA LYS A 249 20.79 -5.11 -10.00
C LYS A 249 20.89 -5.89 -8.69
N GLU A 250 19.78 -6.02 -7.95
CA GLU A 250 19.73 -6.85 -6.74
C GLU A 250 19.91 -8.34 -7.05
N GLN A 251 19.26 -8.84 -8.11
CA GLN A 251 19.43 -10.24 -8.53
C GLN A 251 20.85 -10.54 -8.99
N VAL A 252 21.51 -9.62 -9.71
CA VAL A 252 22.92 -9.76 -10.10
C VAL A 252 23.81 -9.80 -8.86
N ASN A 253 23.63 -8.87 -7.91
CA ASN A 253 24.41 -8.87 -6.66
C ASN A 253 24.20 -10.15 -5.84
N LYS A 254 22.96 -10.63 -5.77
CA LYS A 254 22.63 -11.88 -5.07
C LYS A 254 23.27 -13.09 -5.76
N LYS A 255 23.19 -13.15 -7.09
CA LYS A 255 23.79 -14.23 -7.88
C LYS A 255 25.31 -14.23 -7.80
N ASP A 256 25.95 -13.06 -7.77
CA ASP A 256 27.39 -12.94 -7.53
C ASP A 256 27.75 -13.44 -6.12
N THR A 257 26.95 -13.11 -5.11
CA THR A 257 27.16 -13.56 -3.72
C THR A 257 26.94 -15.06 -3.57
N GLU A 258 25.90 -15.63 -4.18
CA GLU A 258 25.62 -17.07 -4.21
C GLU A 258 26.67 -17.84 -5.01
N THR A 259 27.18 -17.27 -6.11
CA THR A 259 28.26 -17.87 -6.90
C THR A 259 29.58 -17.84 -6.12
N ILE A 260 29.88 -16.74 -5.43
CA ILE A 260 31.03 -16.64 -4.51
C ILE A 260 30.86 -17.65 -3.37
N GLN A 261 29.68 -17.77 -2.76
CA GLN A 261 29.40 -18.76 -1.72
C GLN A 261 29.54 -20.18 -2.24
N ALA A 262 29.03 -20.50 -3.44
CA ALA A 262 29.14 -21.82 -4.04
C ALA A 262 30.59 -22.17 -4.41
N ILE A 263 31.37 -21.22 -4.95
CA ILE A 263 32.80 -21.39 -5.18
C ILE A 263 33.51 -21.61 -3.85
N MET A 264 33.25 -20.77 -2.85
CA MET A 264 33.84 -20.85 -1.51
C MET A 264 33.50 -22.18 -0.83
N GLN A 265 32.26 -22.66 -0.95
CA GLN A 265 31.77 -23.90 -0.36
C GLN A 265 32.28 -25.14 -1.09
N THR A 266 32.46 -25.05 -2.42
CA THR A 266 33.11 -26.11 -3.23
C THR A 266 34.62 -26.17 -2.94
N SER A 267 35.29 -25.02 -2.77
CA SER A 267 36.68 -24.95 -2.32
C SER A 267 36.86 -25.45 -0.89
N LEU A 268 35.92 -25.17 0.02
CA LEU A 268 35.95 -25.64 1.41
C LEU A 268 35.61 -27.13 1.53
N ASN A 269 34.69 -27.66 0.71
CA ASN A 269 34.36 -29.09 0.70
C ASN A 269 35.49 -29.97 0.12
N ASN A 270 36.33 -29.43 -0.76
CA ASN A 270 37.54 -30.12 -1.23
C ASN A 270 38.67 -30.17 -0.18
N VAL A 271 38.51 -29.54 0.99
CA VAL A 271 39.53 -29.53 2.07
C VAL A 271 39.23 -30.55 3.19
N LYS A 272 38.12 -31.32 3.12
CA LYS A 272 37.84 -32.35 4.15
C LYS A 272 38.19 -33.77 3.69
N LYS A 273 39.47 -34.09 3.73
CA LYS A 273 39.98 -35.36 4.29
C LYS A 273 40.93 -34.98 5.42
N GLU A 274 40.69 -35.53 6.62
CA GLU A 274 41.33 -35.19 7.89
C GLU A 274 42.83 -34.86 7.78
N GLU A 275 43.19 -33.56 7.92
CA GLU A 275 44.57 -33.13 8.13
C GLU A 275 44.93 -33.41 9.61
N SER A 276 46.03 -34.12 9.87
CA SER A 276 46.50 -34.40 11.23
C SER A 276 46.89 -33.11 11.96
N ALA A 277 46.87 -33.12 13.29
CA ALA A 277 47.23 -31.96 14.12
C ALA A 277 48.60 -31.36 13.76
N ASP A 278 49.55 -32.21 13.36
CA ASP A 278 50.87 -31.81 12.92
C ASP A 278 50.83 -31.00 11.61
N ALA A 279 49.97 -31.38 10.66
CA ALA A 279 49.80 -30.66 9.40
C ALA A 279 49.18 -29.28 9.61
N ILE A 280 48.23 -29.16 10.53
CA ILE A 280 47.59 -27.87 10.91
C ILE A 280 48.63 -26.95 11.57
N MET A 281 49.43 -27.48 12.51
CA MET A 281 50.48 -26.72 13.18
C MET A 281 51.57 -26.28 12.20
N MET A 282 51.98 -27.14 11.27
CA MET A 282 52.97 -26.82 10.25
C MET A 282 52.46 -25.74 9.28
N LYS A 283 51.17 -25.77 8.92
CA LYS A 283 50.51 -24.78 8.06
C LYS A 283 50.38 -23.40 8.75
N MET A 284 50.23 -23.37 10.07
CA MET A 284 50.27 -22.13 10.85
C MET A 284 51.68 -21.54 10.98
N LEU A 285 52.70 -22.39 11.11
CA LEU A 285 54.08 -21.93 11.34
C LEU A 285 54.84 -21.63 10.03
N LEU A 286 54.50 -22.31 8.93
CA LEU A 286 55.14 -22.16 7.61
C LEU A 286 55.22 -20.70 7.11
N PRO A 287 54.15 -19.89 7.15
CA PRO A 287 54.20 -18.50 6.70
C PRO A 287 55.22 -17.67 7.46
N GLU A 288 55.39 -17.94 8.75
CA GLU A 288 56.28 -17.16 9.62
C GLU A 288 57.73 -17.65 9.57
N LEU A 289 57.94 -18.95 9.31
CA LEU A 289 59.24 -19.53 8.99
C LEU A 289 59.78 -19.06 7.63
N ILE A 290 58.91 -18.81 6.65
CA ILE A 290 59.28 -18.25 5.34
C ILE A 290 59.67 -16.78 5.45
N LYS A 291 59.00 -16.00 6.31
CA LYS A 291 59.36 -14.60 6.55
C LYS A 291 60.67 -14.44 7.32
N ASN A 292 61.08 -15.43 8.11
CA ASN A 292 62.24 -15.33 8.99
C ASN A 292 63.17 -16.56 8.87
N PRO A 293 63.88 -16.72 7.73
CA PRO A 293 64.65 -17.93 7.41
C PRO A 293 65.82 -18.23 8.36
N GLU A 294 66.40 -17.22 9.03
CA GLU A 294 67.44 -17.44 10.06
C GLU A 294 66.88 -18.13 11.31
N SER A 295 65.65 -17.80 11.70
CA SER A 295 65.00 -18.41 12.87
C SER A 295 64.71 -19.89 12.62
N PHE A 296 64.36 -20.26 11.39
CA PHE A 296 64.16 -21.65 10.98
C PHE A 296 65.47 -22.46 11.01
N GLN A 297 66.58 -21.88 10.54
CA GLN A 297 67.90 -22.54 10.61
C GLN A 297 68.35 -22.78 12.06
N ASN A 298 68.16 -21.81 12.95
CA ASN A 298 68.47 -21.96 14.37
C ASN A 298 67.59 -23.06 15.03
N LEU A 299 66.31 -23.13 14.68
CA LEU A 299 65.39 -24.13 15.21
C LEU A 299 65.74 -25.55 14.73
N MET A 300 66.19 -25.70 13.48
CA MET A 300 66.73 -26.95 12.94
C MET A 300 68.05 -27.36 13.61
N GLN A 301 68.97 -26.42 13.88
CA GLN A 301 70.19 -26.71 14.63
C GLN A 301 69.89 -27.17 16.06
N ILE A 302 68.95 -26.53 16.76
CA ILE A 302 68.53 -26.94 18.11
C ILE A 302 67.89 -28.33 18.09
N ALA A 303 67.06 -28.63 17.09
CA ALA A 303 66.44 -29.94 16.94
C ALA A 303 67.47 -31.05 16.63
N GLU A 304 68.49 -30.77 15.82
CA GLU A 304 69.59 -31.69 15.56
C GLU A 304 70.47 -31.95 16.80
N ILE A 305 70.73 -30.92 17.61
CA ILE A 305 71.46 -31.05 18.87
C ILE A 305 70.65 -31.90 19.88
N ALA A 306 69.35 -31.66 19.99
CA ALA A 306 68.46 -32.41 20.86
C ALA A 306 68.35 -33.89 20.45
N ASN A 307 68.37 -34.20 19.15
CA ASN A 307 68.36 -35.58 18.66
C ASN A 307 69.72 -36.28 18.77
N LYS A 308 70.84 -35.55 18.70
CA LYS A 308 72.17 -36.11 19.00
C LYS A 308 72.35 -36.45 20.48
N SER A 309 71.66 -35.77 21.40
CA SER A 309 71.70 -36.09 22.84
C SER A 309 70.87 -37.33 23.26
N LYS A 310 70.17 -37.98 22.32
CA LYS A 310 69.32 -39.16 22.57
C LYS A 310 69.85 -40.46 21.95
N LYS A 311 71.11 -40.48 21.49
CA LYS A 311 71.81 -41.69 21.05
C LYS A 311 72.99 -42.02 21.96
#